data_AF-A0A7V7YL55-F1
#
_entry.id   AF-A0A7V7YL55-F1
#
_cell.length_a   1.000
_cell.length_b   1.000
_cell.length_c   1.000
_cell.angle_alpha   90.00
_cell.angle_beta   90.00
_cell.angle_gamma   90.00
#
_symmetry.space_group_name_H-M   'P 1'
#
loop_
_entity.id
_entity.type
_entity.pdbx_description
1 polymer ?
#
loop_
_entity_poly.entity_id
_entity_poly.type
_entity_poly.pdbx_seq_one_letter_code
_entity_poly.pdbx_strand_id
1 'polypeptide(L)' 'MEPYNRTVSCAWLSGNLLNDVQQIQDIAARWLWIYNHERQNIALGMKAPMQKLGLAA' A
#
# COMPACT_ATOMS: atom_id res chain seq x y z
N MET A 1 -43.11 -0.54 9.66
CA MET A 1 -41.74 -1.09 9.83
C MET A 1 -40.85 -0.46 8.78
N GLU A 2 -40.27 0.71 9.04
CA GLU A 2 -39.54 1.51 8.02
C GLU A 2 -38.22 2.21 8.45
N PRO A 3 -37.59 1.97 9.61
CA PRO A 3 -36.22 2.47 9.85
C PRO A 3 -35.11 1.48 9.46
N TYR A 4 -35.41 0.17 9.43
CA TYR A 4 -34.38 -0.87 9.27
C TYR A 4 -33.75 -0.86 7.87
N ASN A 5 -34.56 -0.65 6.84
CA ASN A 5 -34.10 -0.69 5.44
C ASN A 5 -33.16 0.48 5.10
N ARG A 6 -33.36 1.67 5.68
CA ARG A 6 -32.51 2.84 5.40
C ARG A 6 -31.14 2.71 6.06
N THR A 7 -31.08 2.27 7.31
CA THR A 7 -29.82 2.13 8.06
C THR A 7 -28.96 0.99 7.52
N VAL A 8 -29.58 -0.16 7.19
CA VAL A 8 -28.87 -1.30 6.58
C VAL A 8 -28.29 -0.92 5.21
N SER A 9 -29.04 -0.17 4.39
CA SER A 9 -28.56 0.31 3.09
C SER A 9 -27.40 1.31 3.23
N CYS A 10 -27.48 2.27 4.16
CA CYS A 10 -26.37 3.20 4.41
C CYS A 10 -25.13 2.48 4.96
N ALA A 11 -25.30 1.50 5.86
CA ALA A 11 -24.19 0.72 6.39
C ALA A 11 -23.54 -0.15 5.29
N TRP A 12 -24.35 -0.77 4.43
CA TRP A 12 -23.85 -1.55 3.30
C TRP A 12 -23.11 -0.68 2.29
N LEU A 13 -23.67 0.48 1.89
CA LEU A 13 -23.01 1.43 0.99
C LEU A 13 -21.71 1.98 1.59
N SER A 14 -21.71 2.31 2.88
CA SER A 14 -20.52 2.78 3.61
C SER A 14 -19.43 1.69 3.64
N GLY A 15 -19.79 0.44 3.94
CA GLY A 15 -18.85 -0.68 3.93
C GLY A 15 -18.21 -0.93 2.56
N ASN A 16 -18.99 -0.84 1.47
CA ASN A 16 -18.47 -0.98 0.11
C ASN A 16 -17.52 0.17 -0.26
N LEU A 17 -17.88 1.41 0.07
CA LEU A 17 -17.04 2.59 -0.20
C LEU A 17 -15.72 2.53 0.59
N LEU A 18 -15.77 2.16 1.87
CA LEU A 18 -14.58 2.00 2.70
C LEU A 18 -13.69 0.86 2.19
N ASN A 19 -14.27 -0.25 1.75
CA ASN A 19 -13.53 -1.35 1.13
C ASN A 19 -12.84 -0.93 -0.18
N ASP A 20 -13.48 -0.09 -0.99
CA ASP A 20 -12.89 0.46 -2.21
C ASP A 20 -11.69 1.40 -1.89
N VAL A 21 -11.87 2.29 -0.91
CA VAL A 21 -10.81 3.21 -0.45
C VAL A 21 -9.62 2.48 0.19
N GLN A 22 -9.85 1.37 0.90
CA GLN A 22 -8.77 0.53 1.43
C GLN A 22 -7.98 -0.16 0.31
N GLN A 23 -8.66 -0.66 -0.72
CA GLN A 23 -7.99 -1.27 -1.89
C GLN A 23 -7.15 -0.25 -2.66
N ILE A 24 -7.67 0.95 -2.89
CA ILE A 24 -6.93 2.03 -3.56
C ILE A 24 -5.69 2.42 -2.74
N GLN A 25 -5.79 2.45 -1.41
CA GLN A 25 -4.65 2.71 -0.53
C GLN A 25 -3.60 1.60 -0.57
N ASP A 26 -3.98 0.32 -0.56
CA ASP A 26 -3.02 -0.80 -0.68
C ASP A 26 -2.27 -0.74 -2.01
N ILE A 27 -3.01 -0.52 -3.11
CA ILE A 27 -2.46 -0.35 -4.44
C ILE A 27 -1.48 0.83 -4.45
N ALA A 28 -1.90 2.00 -3.98
CA ALA A 28 -1.04 3.19 -3.93
C ALA A 28 0.21 3.00 -3.06
N ALA A 29 0.09 2.34 -1.90
CA ALA A 29 1.20 2.03 -1.02
C ALA A 29 2.20 1.07 -1.69
N ARG A 30 1.70 0.04 -2.38
CA ARG A 30 2.51 -0.89 -3.15
C ARG A 30 3.23 -0.20 -4.32
N TRP A 31 2.51 0.65 -5.06
CA TRP A 31 3.11 1.46 -6.13
C TRP A 31 4.21 2.39 -5.61
N LEU A 32 3.98 3.05 -4.47
CA LEU A 32 4.97 3.93 -3.85
C LEU A 32 6.19 3.13 -3.38
N TRP A 33 5.99 1.94 -2.83
CA TRP A 33 7.08 1.04 -2.42
C TRP A 33 7.91 0.59 -3.62
N ILE A 34 7.26 0.14 -4.70
CA ILE A 34 7.94 -0.27 -5.95
C ILE A 34 8.73 0.92 -6.50
N TYR A 35 8.11 2.09 -6.63
CA TYR A 35 8.77 3.28 -7.15
C TYR A 35 9.99 3.69 -6.31
N ASN A 36 9.88 3.67 -4.98
CA ASN A 36 10.99 4.03 -4.09
C ASN A 36 12.11 2.98 -4.09
N HIS A 37 11.78 1.68 -4.11
CA HIS A 37 12.75 0.59 -4.06
C HIS A 37 13.44 0.36 -5.41
N GLU A 38 12.73 0.56 -6.53
CA GLU A 38 13.29 0.48 -7.88
C GLU A 38 14.20 1.69 -8.17
N ARG A 39 13.85 2.89 -7.69
CA ARG A 39 14.70 4.08 -7.86
C ARG A 39 16.00 3.99 -7.06
N GLN A 40 16.01 3.33 -5.90
CA GLN A 40 17.23 3.14 -5.11
C GLN A 40 18.31 2.35 -5.85
N ASN A 41 17.95 1.52 -6.84
CA ASN A 41 18.91 0.75 -7.64
C ASN A 41 19.24 1.38 -9.00
N ILE A 42 18.38 2.25 -9.54
CA ILE A 42 18.58 2.85 -10.89
C ILE A 42 19.20 4.25 -10.80
N ALA A 43 18.86 5.07 -9.80
CA ALA A 43 19.48 6.38 -9.60
C ALA A 43 20.92 6.28 -9.03
N LEU A 44 21.28 5.13 -8.46
CA LEU A 44 22.63 4.76 -8.07
C LEU A 44 23.29 3.99 -9.21
N GLY A 45 23.66 4.66 -10.29
CA GLY A 45 24.53 4.11 -11.34
C GLY A 45 25.93 3.63 -10.87
N MET A 46 26.13 3.37 -9.57
CA MET A 46 27.31 2.80 -8.95
C MET A 46 26.95 2.09 -7.62
N LYS A 47 27.07 0.74 -7.61
CA LYS A 47 27.25 -0.18 -6.46
C LYS A 47 26.17 -0.24 -5.36
N ALA A 48 25.58 -1.43 -5.24
CA ALA A 48 24.78 -1.88 -4.10
C ALA A 48 25.49 -1.66 -2.75
N PRO A 49 24.82 -1.07 -1.73
CA PRO A 49 25.40 -0.92 -0.38
C PRO A 49 25.23 -2.15 0.53
N MET A 50 24.74 -3.30 0.03
CA MET A 50 24.54 -4.52 0.83
C MET A 50 25.59 -5.61 0.62
N GLN A 51 26.85 -5.24 0.43
CA GLN A 51 27.98 -6.19 0.52
C GLN A 51 29.07 -5.67 1.46
N LYS A 52 28.66 -5.35 2.70
CA LYS A 52 29.62 -5.17 3.80
C LYS A 52 29.07 -5.77 5.09
N LEU A 53 28.88 -7.08 5.08
CA LEU A 53 28.72 -7.89 6.28
C LEU A 53 29.85 -8.93 6.30
N GLY A 54 30.76 -8.76 7.27
CA GLY A 54 31.59 -9.85 7.79
C GLY A 54 32.97 -10.07 7.16
N LEU A 55 33.94 -9.19 7.42
CA LEU A 55 35.34 -9.61 7.61
C LEU A 55 35.94 -8.82 8.77
N ALA A 56 35.50 -9.21 9.97
CA ALA A 56 36.23 -9.03 11.21
C ALA A 56 36.08 -10.36 11.96
N ALA A 57 37.00 -11.28 11.67
CA ALA A 57 37.27 -12.51 12.40
C ALA A 57 38.78 -12.66 12.44
#